data_AF-A0A2J4QI11-F1
#
_entry.id   AF-A0A2J4QI11-F1
#
_cell.length_a   1.000
_cell.length_b   1.000
_cell.length_c   1.000
_cell.angle_alpha   90.00
_cell.angle_beta   90.00
_cell.angle_gamma   90.00
#
_symmetry.space_group_name_H-M   'P 1'
#
loop_
_entity.id
_entity.type
_entity.pdbx_description
1 polymer ?
#
loop_
_entity_poly.entity_id
_entity_poly.type
_entity_poly.pdbx_seq_one_letter_code
_entity_poly.pdbx_strand_id
1 'polypeptide(L)' 'AYLYALATHGKQGVANLLNLIEKEMKVAMTLTGAKTIGEISRESLVQNADALRTLDAIKAGNPAVTPLPQGEGTVRQAG' A
#
# COMPACT_ATOMS: atom_id res chain seq x y z
N ALA A 1 -0.31 2.83 16.95
CA ALA A 1 -1.73 3.27 16.96
C ALA A 1 -2.41 3.02 18.30
N TYR A 2 -2.46 1.77 18.81
CA TYR A 2 -3.14 1.42 20.06
C TYR A 2 -2.68 2.20 21.31
N LEU A 3 -1.37 2.35 21.51
CA LEU A 3 -0.82 3.10 22.63
C LEU A 3 -1.25 4.57 22.62
N TYR A 4 -1.25 5.19 21.43
CA TYR A 4 -1.72 6.57 21.27
C TYR A 4 -3.22 6.68 21.53
N ALA A 5 -4.04 5.81 20.95
CA ALA A 5 -5.49 5.81 21.17
C ALA A 5 -5.84 5.65 22.67
N LEU A 6 -5.10 4.80 23.38
CA LEU A 6 -5.22 4.63 24.82
C LEU A 6 -4.81 5.91 25.58
N ALA A 7 -3.69 6.54 25.20
CA ALA A 7 -3.23 7.77 25.83
C ALA A 7 -4.19 8.95 25.60
N THR A 8 -4.88 9.01 24.46
CA THR A 8 -5.78 10.13 24.13
C THR A 8 -7.15 10.01 24.80
N HIS A 9 -7.76 8.81 24.78
CA HIS A 9 -9.16 8.61 25.22
C HIS A 9 -9.37 7.30 26.00
N GLY A 10 -8.31 6.72 26.56
CA GLY A 10 -8.39 5.50 27.35
C GLY A 10 -8.96 4.32 26.55
N LYS A 11 -9.72 3.45 27.24
CA LYS A 11 -10.37 2.29 26.63
C LYS A 11 -11.32 2.66 25.49
N GLN A 12 -11.99 3.82 25.58
CA GLN A 12 -12.90 4.29 24.52
C GLN A 12 -12.15 4.64 23.24
N GLY A 13 -10.97 5.26 23.36
CA GLY A 13 -10.10 5.54 22.21
C GLY A 13 -9.68 4.26 21.49
N VAL A 14 -9.29 3.23 22.25
CA VAL A 14 -8.92 1.92 21.69
C VAL A 14 -10.13 1.22 21.05
N ALA A 15 -11.31 1.27 21.68
CA ALA A 15 -12.52 0.69 21.12
C ALA A 15 -12.92 1.36 19.79
N ASN A 16 -12.82 2.69 19.70
CA ASN A 16 -13.05 3.41 18.46
C ASN A 16 -12.04 3.02 17.36
N LEU A 17 -10.75 2.91 17.70
CA LEU A 17 -9.72 2.46 16.76
C LEU A 17 -10.04 1.06 16.19
N LEU A 18 -10.43 0.12 17.05
CA LEU A 18 -10.79 -1.23 16.63
C LEU A 18 -12.01 -1.22 15.69
N ASN A 19 -13.03 -0.40 16.00
CA ASN A 19 -14.22 -0.23 15.15
C ASN A 19 -13.85 0.34 13.76
N LEU A 20 -12.90 1.29 13.70
CA LEU A 20 -12.42 1.82 12.42
C LEU A 20 -11.68 0.74 11.61
N ILE A 21 -10.79 -0.03 12.27
CA ILE A 21 -10.08 -1.13 11.60
C ILE A 21 -11.07 -2.16 11.06
N GLU A 22 -12.10 -2.52 11.82
CA GLU A 22 -13.14 -3.45 11.36
C GLU A 22 -13.87 -2.93 10.11
N LYS A 23 -14.24 -1.64 10.09
CA LYS A 23 -14.91 -1.01 8.94
C LYS A 23 -14.02 -0.99 7.70
N GLU A 24 -12.77 -0.56 7.85
CA GLU A 24 -11.82 -0.52 6.72
C GLU A 24 -11.47 -1.93 6.23
N MET A 25 -11.42 -2.93 7.12
CA MET A 25 -11.24 -4.33 6.71
C MET A 25 -12.37 -4.79 5.79
N LYS A 26 -13.63 -4.45 6.11
CA LYS A 26 -14.79 -4.77 5.25
C LYS A 26 -14.73 -4.07 3.89
N VAL A 27 -14.28 -2.81 3.86
CA VAL A 27 -14.03 -2.08 2.60
C VAL A 27 -12.96 -2.78 1.77
N ALA A 28 -11.82 -3.10 2.37
CA ALA A 28 -10.72 -3.79 1.69
C ALA A 28 -11.16 -5.15 1.13
N MET A 29 -11.90 -5.94 1.93
CA MET A 29 -12.47 -7.22 1.49
C MET A 29 -13.40 -7.06 0.29
N THR A 30 -14.25 -6.04 0.31
CA THR A 30 -15.16 -5.74 -0.80
C THR A 30 -14.39 -5.38 -2.08
N LEU A 31 -13.38 -4.51 -1.96
CA LEU A 31 -12.58 -4.05 -3.10
C LEU A 31 -11.66 -5.14 -3.68
N THR A 32 -11.25 -6.10 -2.86
CA THR A 32 -10.38 -7.22 -3.27
C THR A 32 -11.17 -8.49 -3.61
N GLY A 33 -12.48 -8.51 -3.41
CA GLY A 33 -13.34 -9.67 -3.65
C GLY A 33 -13.21 -10.80 -2.63
N ALA A 34 -12.56 -10.56 -1.49
CA ALA A 34 -12.40 -11.55 -0.42
C ALA A 34 -13.68 -11.65 0.43
N LYS A 35 -14.23 -12.85 0.61
CA LYS A 35 -15.44 -13.09 1.43
C LYS A 35 -15.12 -13.24 2.90
N THR A 36 -13.91 -13.69 3.21
CA THR A 36 -13.39 -13.85 4.57
C THR A 36 -12.00 -13.24 4.69
N ILE A 37 -11.58 -12.89 5.91
CA ILE A 37 -10.22 -12.37 6.15
C ILE A 37 -9.15 -13.37 5.69
N GLY A 38 -9.43 -14.67 5.79
CA GLY A 38 -8.50 -15.73 5.35
C GLY A 38 -8.27 -15.78 3.84
N GLU A 39 -9.11 -15.14 3.04
CA GLU A 39 -8.95 -15.04 1.58
C GLU A 39 -8.06 -13.85 1.17
N ILE A 40 -7.77 -12.91 2.08
CA ILE A 40 -6.83 -11.81 1.82
C ILE A 40 -5.43 -12.38 1.71
N SER A 41 -4.82 -12.18 0.54
CA SER A 41 -3.58 -12.86 0.16
C SER A 41 -2.68 -11.97 -0.70
N ARG A 42 -1.46 -12.44 -1.02
CA ARG A 42 -0.47 -11.63 -1.77
C ARG A 42 -0.91 -11.40 -3.22
N GLU A 43 -1.79 -12.24 -3.71
CA GLU A 43 -2.42 -12.22 -5.02
C GLU A 43 -3.28 -10.96 -5.19
N SER A 44 -3.77 -10.37 -4.10
CA SER A 44 -4.48 -9.09 -4.11
C SER A 44 -3.56 -7.88 -4.27
N LEU A 45 -2.23 -8.06 -4.18
CA LEU A 45 -1.25 -6.97 -4.25
C LEU A 45 -0.62 -6.87 -5.64
N VAL A 46 -0.61 -5.67 -6.20
CA VAL A 46 0.20 -5.36 -7.38
C VAL A 46 1.65 -5.15 -6.95
N GLN A 47 2.58 -5.82 -7.63
CA GLN A 47 4.01 -5.64 -7.35
C GLN A 47 4.47 -4.27 -7.82
N ASN A 48 5.10 -3.51 -6.92
CA ASN A 48 5.72 -2.24 -7.27
C ASN A 48 7.09 -2.49 -7.89
N ALA A 49 7.14 -2.52 -9.23
CA ALA A 49 8.37 -2.78 -9.99
C ALA A 49 9.49 -1.76 -9.70
N ASP A 50 9.15 -0.51 -9.40
CA ASP A 50 10.14 0.54 -9.14
C ASP A 50 10.76 0.39 -7.75
N ALA A 51 9.97 -0.01 -6.76
CA ALA A 51 10.47 -0.37 -5.45
C ALA A 51 11.40 -1.59 -5.54
N LEU A 52 11.04 -2.63 -6.32
CA LEU A 52 11.89 -3.80 -6.52
C LEU A 52 13.24 -3.44 -7.14
N ARG A 53 13.24 -2.63 -8.21
CA ARG A 53 14.48 -2.16 -8.86
C ARG A 53 15.37 -1.35 -7.92
N THR A 54 14.76 -0.49 -7.10
CA THR A 54 15.50 0.29 -6.11
C THR A 54 16.19 -0.62 -5.10
N LEU A 55 15.50 -1.65 -4.63
CA LEU A 55 16.06 -2.64 -3.70
C LEU A 55 17.21 -3.43 -4.33
N ASP A 56 17.09 -3.82 -5.59
CA ASP A 56 18.15 -4.54 -6.32
C ASP A 56 19.38 -3.65 -6.57
N ALA A 57 19.19 -2.37 -6.89
CA ALA A 57 20.27 -1.40 -7.07
C ALA A 57 21.04 -1.14 -5.77
N ILE A 58 20.34 -1.03 -4.65
CA ILE A 58 20.96 -0.92 -3.32
C ILE A 58 21.76 -2.18 -2.98
N LYS A 59 21.21 -3.37 -3.25
CA LYS A 59 21.95 -4.64 -3.07
C LYS A 59 23.21 -4.72 -3.94
N ALA A 60 23.15 -4.17 -5.15
CA ALA A 60 24.28 -4.10 -6.07
C ALA A 60 25.31 -3.01 -5.72
N GLY A 61 25.06 -2.20 -4.68
CA GLY A 61 25.96 -1.12 -4.28
C GLY A 61 25.99 0.05 -5.26
N ASN A 62 24.98 0.22 -6.11
CA ASN A 62 24.91 1.32 -7.07
C ASN A 62 24.02 2.46 -6.54
N PRO A 63 24.58 3.61 -6.12
CA PRO A 63 23.83 4.70 -5.49
C PRO A 63 23.04 5.58 -6.48
N ALA A 64 23.22 5.42 -7.79
CA ALA A 64 22.55 6.26 -8.80
C ALA A 64 21.21 5.63 -9.26
N VAL A 65 20.20 5.69 -8.40
CA VAL A 65 18.79 5.61 -8.85
C VAL A 65 18.36 7.02 -9.21
N THR A 66 18.53 7.39 -10.48
CA THR A 66 17.84 8.55 -11.03
C THR A 66 16.48 8.06 -11.53
N PRO A 67 15.35 8.54 -10.98
CA PRO A 67 14.05 8.23 -11.55
C PRO A 67 14.01 8.71 -13.00
N LEU A 68 13.70 7.83 -13.95
CA LEU A 68 13.43 8.25 -15.33
C LEU A 68 12.13 9.07 -15.34
N PRO A 69 12.04 10.13 -16.17
CA PRO A 69 10.80 10.87 -16.33
C PRO A 69 9.70 9.93 -16.82
N GLN A 70 8.57 9.90 -16.10
CA GLN A 70 7.39 9.13 -16.49
C GLN A 70 6.91 9.63 -17.84
N GLY A 71 6.78 8.69 -18.79
CA GLY A 71 6.61 8.93 -20.23
C GLY A 71 5.73 10.12 -20.59
N GLU A 72 6.33 11.09 -21.27
CA GLU A 72 5.63 11.85 -22.30
C GLU A 72 5.17 10.84 -23.35
N GLY A 73 3.85 10.71 -23.50
CA GLY A 73 3.27 9.94 -24.58
C GLY A 73 3.85 10.46 -25.89
N THR A 74 4.53 9.58 -26.62
CA THR A 74 4.90 9.80 -28.01
C THR A 74 3.60 9.97 -28.82
N VAL A 75 3.07 11.20 -28.86
CA VAL A 75 2.11 11.60 -29.88
C VAL A 75 2.91 11.67 -31.16
N ARG A 76 2.87 10.58 -31.91
CA ARG A 76 3.38 10.49 -33.26
C ARG A 76 2.66 11.57 -34.06
N GLN A 77 3.35 12.68 -34.34
CA GLN A 77 3.00 13.50 -35.50
C GLN A 77 3.15 12.61 -36.73
N ALA A 78 2.02 12.22 -37.29
CA ALA A 78 1.90 11.63 -38.61
C ALA A 78 0.58 12.13 -39.18
N GLY A 79 0.65 13.04 -40.16
CA GLY A 79 -0.48 13.64 -40.86
C GLY A 79 -0.30 15.13 -41.04
#